data_AF-A0A963TRZ0-F1
#
_entry.id   AF-A0A963TRZ0-F1
#
_cell.length_a   1.000
_cell.length_b   1.000
_cell.length_c   1.000
_cell.angle_alpha   90.00
_cell.angle_beta   90.00
_cell.angle_gamma   90.00
#
_symmetry.space_group_name_H-M   'P 1'
#
loop_
_entity.id
_entity.type
_entity.pdbx_description
1 polymer ?
#
loop_
_entity_poly.entity_id
_entity_poly.type
_entity_poly.pdbx_seq_one_letter_code
_entity_poly.pdbx_strand_id
1 'polypeptide(L)'
;QEKRPLERRALLAGKVEDMLNTVVRQVAFHEFERHVHDERRNGELSMERLCEIWLKVQRESLGPAFVFDDEYKWYWSYISHFLHAPFYVYAYAFGDCLVNSLYSVYASKSVPDFEAKYLDMLSAGGRLRHKELLAPFGLDASDPGFWKRGMTMLSQFIDQLESMS
;
A
#
# COMPACT_ATOMS: atom_id res chain seq x y z
N GLN A 1 22.62 -0.10 -21.25
CA GLN A 1 23.50 0.91 -20.62
C GLN A 1 23.26 0.85 -19.12
N GLU A 2 24.08 0.06 -18.42
CA GLU A 2 24.11 0.05 -16.95
C GLU A 2 24.59 1.42 -16.46
N LYS A 3 23.66 2.21 -15.94
CA LYS A 3 23.95 3.42 -15.18
C LYS A 3 24.54 3.01 -13.82
N ARG A 4 25.51 3.80 -13.35
CA ARG A 4 26.49 3.48 -12.30
C ARG A 4 25.85 2.75 -11.09
N PRO A 5 26.50 1.72 -10.50
CA PRO A 5 25.93 0.92 -9.41
C PRO A 5 25.31 1.73 -8.26
N LEU A 6 25.90 2.87 -7.91
CA LEU A 6 25.38 3.81 -6.91
C LEU A 6 24.05 4.47 -7.32
N GLU A 7 23.91 4.86 -8.59
CA GLU A 7 22.66 5.45 -9.12
C GLU A 7 21.53 4.41 -9.10
N ARG A 8 21.83 3.16 -9.49
CA ARG A 8 20.85 2.06 -9.44
C ARG A 8 20.43 1.75 -7.99
N ARG A 9 21.37 1.70 -7.05
CA ARG A 9 21.09 1.50 -5.63
C ARG A 9 20.19 2.60 -5.06
N ALA A 10 20.48 3.86 -5.36
CA ALA A 10 19.67 4.99 -4.91
C ALA A 10 18.23 4.94 -5.45
N LEU A 11 18.06 4.63 -6.75
CA LEU A 11 16.73 4.50 -7.36
C LEU A 11 15.94 3.33 -6.75
N LEU A 12 16.60 2.21 -6.49
CA LEU A 12 15.94 1.04 -5.90
C LEU A 12 15.55 1.30 -4.44
N ALA A 13 16.44 1.92 -3.65
CA ALA A 13 16.13 2.31 -2.28
C ALA A 13 14.95 3.29 -2.21
N GLY A 14 14.93 4.32 -3.05
CA GLY A 14 13.81 5.26 -3.14
C GLY A 14 12.50 4.56 -3.51
N LYS A 15 12.53 3.62 -4.48
CA LYS A 15 11.34 2.87 -4.85
C LYS A 15 10.82 1.98 -3.72
N VAL A 16 11.71 1.33 -2.96
CA VAL A 16 11.34 0.53 -1.78
C VAL A 16 10.71 1.42 -0.70
N GLU A 17 11.32 2.57 -0.42
CA GLU A 17 10.79 3.54 0.56
C GLU A 17 9.40 4.05 0.17
N ASP A 18 9.20 4.42 -1.10
CA ASP A 18 7.90 4.86 -1.61
C ASP A 18 6.83 3.78 -1.44
N MET A 19 7.16 2.53 -1.75
CA MET A 19 6.23 1.41 -1.62
C MET A 19 5.89 1.09 -0.16
N LEU A 20 6.87 1.15 0.75
CA LEU A 20 6.63 1.00 2.19
C LEU A 20 5.71 2.11 2.72
N ASN A 21 5.95 3.36 2.31
CA ASN A 21 5.11 4.50 2.68
C ASN A 21 3.69 4.46 2.06
N THR A 22 3.52 3.80 0.92
CA THR A 22 2.23 3.74 0.20
C THR A 22 1.39 2.54 0.58
N VAL A 23 2.01 1.41 0.95
CA VAL A 23 1.28 0.18 1.30
C VAL A 23 1.28 -0.03 2.80
N VAL A 24 2.44 -0.24 3.43
CA VAL A 24 2.53 -0.62 4.85
C VAL A 24 1.93 0.46 5.74
N ARG A 25 2.36 1.72 5.53
CA ARG A 25 1.87 2.86 6.31
C ARG A 25 0.37 3.11 6.11
N GLN A 26 -0.14 2.98 4.89
CA GLN A 26 -1.56 3.24 4.61
C GLN A 26 -2.47 2.13 5.14
N VAL A 27 -1.99 0.88 5.14
CA VAL A 27 -2.68 -0.24 5.82
C VAL A 27 -2.70 -0.02 7.32
N ALA A 28 -1.60 0.41 7.93
CA ALA A 28 -1.57 0.78 9.35
C ALA A 28 -2.58 1.91 9.65
N PHE A 29 -2.66 2.92 8.79
CA PHE A 29 -3.62 4.01 8.95
C PHE A 29 -5.06 3.53 8.86
N HIS A 30 -5.36 2.64 7.91
CA HIS A 30 -6.68 2.02 7.80
C HIS A 30 -7.03 1.18 9.04
N GLU A 31 -6.07 0.42 9.57
CA GLU A 31 -6.24 -0.38 10.80
C GLU A 31 -6.49 0.50 12.02
N PHE A 32 -5.78 1.62 12.14
CA PHE A 32 -6.06 2.63 13.17
C PHE A 32 -7.49 3.15 13.07
N GLU A 33 -7.93 3.60 11.88
CA GLU A 33 -9.31 4.06 11.67
C GLU A 33 -10.32 2.98 12.03
N ARG A 34 -10.09 1.72 11.61
CA ARG A 34 -10.97 0.60 11.93
C ARG A 34 -11.09 0.41 13.44
N HIS A 35 -9.98 0.36 14.16
CA HIS A 35 -9.99 0.20 15.62
C HIS A 35 -10.70 1.37 16.32
N VAL A 36 -10.41 2.61 15.92
CA VAL A 36 -11.07 3.80 16.48
C VAL A 36 -12.57 3.75 16.24
N HIS A 37 -13.02 3.52 15.00
CA HIS A 37 -14.44 3.47 14.66
C HIS A 37 -15.15 2.27 15.30
N ASP A 38 -14.46 1.15 15.48
CA ASP A 38 -15.01 -0.03 16.15
C ASP A 38 -15.24 0.21 17.64
N GLU A 39 -14.28 0.83 18.32
CA GLU A 39 -14.37 1.13 19.76
C GLU A 39 -15.34 2.28 20.03
N ARG A 40 -15.40 3.28 19.14
CA ARG A 40 -16.33 4.43 19.23
C ARG A 40 -17.80 4.02 19.26
N ARG A 41 -18.16 2.84 18.75
CA ARG A 41 -19.52 2.29 18.86
C ARG A 41 -19.95 2.03 20.29
N ASN A 42 -19.00 1.89 21.22
CA ASN A 42 -19.26 1.61 22.64
C ASN A 42 -19.20 2.85 23.55
N GLY A 43 -18.87 4.04 23.01
CA GLY A 43 -18.74 5.26 23.81
C GLY A 43 -17.75 6.25 23.24
N GLU A 44 -17.53 7.34 23.98
CA GLU A 44 -16.51 8.34 23.64
C GLU A 44 -15.11 7.79 23.91
N LEU A 45 -14.16 8.14 23.03
CA LEU A 45 -12.75 7.77 23.19
C LEU A 45 -11.99 8.98 23.71
N SER A 46 -11.22 8.78 24.80
CA SER A 46 -10.31 9.80 25.29
C SER A 46 -9.11 9.95 24.35
N MET A 47 -8.40 11.06 24.49
CA MET A 47 -7.16 11.29 23.75
C MET A 47 -6.10 10.23 24.07
N GLU A 48 -6.00 9.79 25.32
CA GLU A 48 -5.05 8.76 25.75
C GLU A 48 -5.35 7.45 25.04
N ARG A 49 -6.63 7.11 24.93
CA ARG A 49 -7.06 5.88 24.25
C ARG A 49 -6.75 5.92 22.75
N LEU A 50 -6.94 7.06 22.10
CA LEU A 50 -6.53 7.25 20.69
C LEU A 50 -5.02 7.06 20.52
N CYS A 51 -4.21 7.62 21.43
CA CYS A 51 -2.76 7.46 21.41
C CYS A 51 -2.33 6.00 21.63
N GLU A 52 -3.02 5.25 22.49
CA GLU A 52 -2.77 3.82 22.70
C GLU A 52 -3.06 2.99 21.46
N ILE A 53 -4.22 3.21 20.82
CA ILE A 53 -4.60 2.52 19.58
C ILE A 53 -3.57 2.82 18.49
N TRP A 54 -3.20 4.10 18.34
CA TRP A 54 -2.18 4.54 17.39
C TRP A 54 -0.84 3.82 17.62
N LEU A 55 -0.29 3.89 18.83
CA LEU A 55 1.00 3.26 19.12
C LEU A 55 0.96 1.73 18.94
N LYS A 56 -0.16 1.09 19.29
CA LYS A 56 -0.32 -0.35 19.07
C LYS A 56 -0.19 -0.69 17.58
N VAL A 57 -0.99 -0.03 16.74
CA VAL A 57 -1.02 -0.28 15.29
C VAL A 57 0.34 0.04 14.66
N GLN A 58 0.98 1.13 15.06
CA GLN A 58 2.27 1.52 14.51
C GLN A 58 3.40 0.55 14.92
N ARG A 59 3.37 -0.01 16.14
CA ARG A 59 4.32 -1.05 16.56
C ARG A 59 4.14 -2.36 15.80
N GLU A 60 2.89 -2.78 15.56
CA GLU A 60 2.58 -3.96 14.76
C GLU A 60 3.05 -3.78 13.30
N SER A 61 2.94 -2.55 12.77
CA SER A 61 3.32 -2.24 11.39
C SER A 61 4.82 -2.04 11.16
N LEU A 62 5.52 -1.32 12.03
CA LEU A 62 6.93 -0.96 11.84
C LEU A 62 7.89 -1.97 12.49
N GLY A 63 7.39 -2.78 13.42
CA GLY A 63 8.16 -3.83 14.06
C GLY A 63 9.25 -3.31 15.02
N PRO A 64 10.10 -4.22 15.52
CA PRO A 64 11.05 -3.94 16.60
C PRO A 64 12.27 -3.12 16.17
N ALA A 65 12.50 -2.98 14.86
CA ALA A 65 13.63 -2.20 14.34
C ALA A 65 13.41 -0.69 14.46
N PHE A 66 12.15 -0.24 14.59
CA PHE A 66 11.81 1.17 14.74
C PHE A 66 11.83 1.60 16.21
N VAL A 67 12.54 2.68 16.48
CA VAL A 67 12.57 3.31 17.82
C VAL A 67 11.50 4.40 17.86
N PHE A 68 10.57 4.27 18.79
CA PHE A 68 9.47 5.22 18.97
C PHE A 68 9.82 6.23 20.05
N ASP A 69 9.94 7.50 19.68
CA ASP A 69 10.01 8.59 20.65
C ASP A 69 8.64 8.86 21.29
N ASP A 70 8.64 9.47 22.47
CA ASP A 70 7.42 9.74 23.24
C ASP A 70 6.40 10.62 22.48
N GLU A 71 6.88 11.48 21.59
CA GLU A 71 6.04 12.37 20.77
C GLU A 71 5.28 11.63 19.68
N TYR A 72 5.74 10.44 19.29
CA TYR A 72 5.15 9.66 18.21
C TYR A 72 3.68 9.26 18.51
N LYS A 73 3.30 9.22 19.79
CA LYS A 73 1.92 8.93 20.22
C LYS A 73 0.89 9.94 19.71
N TRP A 74 1.33 11.15 19.34
CA TRP A 74 0.48 12.23 18.84
C TRP A 74 0.32 12.25 17.32
N TYR A 75 1.09 11.44 16.59
CA TYR A 75 1.22 11.58 15.14
C TYR A 75 -0.06 11.25 14.36
N TRP A 76 -1.03 10.57 14.98
CA TRP A 76 -2.34 10.39 14.36
C TRP A 76 -3.07 11.73 14.09
N SER A 77 -2.80 12.78 14.87
CA SER A 77 -3.60 14.01 14.84
C SER A 77 -3.33 14.91 13.63
N TYR A 78 -2.18 14.79 12.97
CA TYR A 78 -1.87 15.59 11.76
C TYR A 78 -2.39 14.93 10.47
N ILE A 79 -2.85 13.69 10.54
CA ILE A 79 -3.28 12.93 9.37
C ILE A 79 -4.68 13.40 8.98
N SER A 80 -4.71 14.33 8.02
CA SER A 80 -5.93 14.99 7.53
C SER A 80 -7.02 14.00 7.06
N HIS A 81 -6.61 12.87 6.49
CA HIS A 81 -7.54 11.86 5.95
C HIS A 81 -8.44 11.25 7.03
N PHE A 82 -7.98 11.11 8.28
CA PHE A 82 -8.80 10.57 9.37
C PHE A 82 -10.01 11.46 9.70
N LEU A 83 -9.92 12.75 9.40
CA LEU A 83 -10.96 13.73 9.72
C LEU A 83 -11.80 14.09 8.50
N HIS A 84 -11.16 14.28 7.35
CA HIS A 84 -11.82 14.83 6.17
C HIS A 84 -12.28 13.78 5.17
N ALA A 85 -11.68 12.58 5.18
CA ALA A 85 -12.02 11.50 4.27
C ALA A 85 -11.83 10.13 4.94
N PRO A 86 -12.66 9.79 5.97
CA PRO A 86 -12.49 8.56 6.72
C PRO A 86 -12.45 7.32 5.81
N PHE A 87 -11.55 6.38 6.11
CA PHE A 87 -11.27 5.15 5.37
C PHE A 87 -10.73 5.32 3.94
N TYR A 88 -10.40 6.54 3.51
CA TYR A 88 -9.84 6.77 2.18
C TYR A 88 -8.42 6.21 2.01
N VAL A 89 -7.63 6.18 3.09
CA VAL A 89 -6.20 5.81 3.04
C VAL A 89 -5.96 4.42 2.43
N TYR A 90 -6.90 3.49 2.56
CA TYR A 90 -6.84 2.18 1.92
C TYR A 90 -6.71 2.26 0.38
N ALA A 91 -7.27 3.29 -0.25
CA ALA A 91 -7.22 3.47 -1.70
C ALA A 91 -5.78 3.59 -2.23
N TYR A 92 -4.84 4.09 -1.42
CA TYR A 92 -3.41 4.15 -1.77
C TYR A 92 -2.79 2.76 -1.85
N ALA A 93 -3.00 1.93 -0.81
CA ALA A 93 -2.49 0.56 -0.79
C ALA A 93 -3.14 -0.30 -1.90
N PHE A 94 -4.45 -0.13 -2.09
CA PHE A 94 -5.19 -0.75 -3.18
C PHE A 94 -4.61 -0.37 -4.55
N GLY A 95 -4.41 0.93 -4.79
CA GLY A 95 -3.89 1.45 -6.05
C GLY A 95 -2.48 0.95 -6.36
N ASP A 96 -1.57 0.96 -5.39
CA ASP A 96 -0.20 0.49 -5.59
C ASP A 96 -0.16 -1.01 -5.90
N CYS A 97 -0.85 -1.84 -5.10
CA CYS A 97 -0.93 -3.28 -5.36
C CYS A 97 -1.61 -3.62 -6.69
N LEU A 98 -2.62 -2.83 -7.10
CA LEU A 98 -3.28 -2.96 -8.39
C LEU A 98 -2.30 -2.70 -9.56
N VAL A 99 -1.57 -1.58 -9.50
CA VAL A 99 -0.60 -1.20 -10.53
C VAL A 99 0.55 -2.19 -10.60
N ASN A 100 1.08 -2.64 -9.46
CA ASN A 100 2.13 -3.66 -9.42
C ASN A 100 1.66 -5.00 -10.01
N SER A 101 0.41 -5.39 -9.78
CA SER A 101 -0.16 -6.61 -10.35
C SER A 101 -0.33 -6.49 -11.88
N LEU A 102 -0.81 -5.35 -12.37
CA LEU A 102 -0.88 -5.07 -13.81
C LEU A 102 0.50 -5.06 -14.47
N TYR A 103 1.50 -4.46 -13.82
CA TYR A 103 2.88 -4.47 -14.30
C TYR A 103 3.47 -5.89 -14.35
N SER A 104 3.18 -6.72 -13.34
CA SER A 104 3.60 -8.13 -13.34
C SER A 104 3.01 -8.90 -14.52
N VAL A 105 1.73 -8.70 -14.83
CA VAL A 105 1.08 -9.29 -16.01
C VAL A 105 1.76 -8.82 -17.30
N TYR A 106 1.97 -7.51 -17.45
CA TYR A 106 2.68 -6.93 -18.60
C TYR A 106 4.08 -7.55 -18.76
N ALA A 107 4.88 -7.57 -17.70
CA ALA A 107 6.24 -8.10 -17.71
C ALA A 107 6.30 -9.60 -18.06
N SER A 108 5.30 -10.37 -17.62
CA SER A 108 5.20 -11.81 -17.92
C SER A 108 4.85 -12.12 -19.38
N LYS A 109 4.33 -11.13 -20.13
CA LYS A 109 3.79 -11.29 -21.49
C LYS A 109 2.72 -12.39 -21.62
N SER A 110 2.05 -12.72 -20.51
CA SER A 110 1.03 -13.79 -20.46
C SER A 110 -0.30 -13.39 -21.08
N VAL A 111 -0.57 -12.09 -21.19
CA VAL A 111 -1.79 -11.55 -21.79
C VAL A 111 -1.47 -10.93 -23.15
N PRO A 112 -2.06 -11.43 -24.25
CA PRO A 112 -1.90 -10.83 -25.57
C PRO A 112 -2.55 -9.45 -25.61
N ASP A 113 -2.11 -8.56 -26.49
CA ASP A 113 -2.66 -7.22 -26.70
C ASP A 113 -2.86 -6.42 -25.39
N PHE A 114 -1.90 -6.53 -24.47
CA PHE A 114 -2.00 -5.91 -23.15
C PHE A 114 -2.25 -4.40 -23.24
N GLU A 115 -1.54 -3.71 -24.14
CA GLU A 115 -1.61 -2.27 -24.32
C GLU A 115 -3.01 -1.81 -24.75
N ALA A 116 -3.63 -2.53 -25.70
CA ALA A 116 -4.99 -2.25 -26.13
C ALA A 116 -5.99 -2.44 -24.98
N LYS A 117 -5.88 -3.56 -24.26
CA LYS A 117 -6.72 -3.83 -23.08
C LYS A 117 -6.53 -2.77 -21.98
N TYR A 118 -5.31 -2.28 -21.79
CA TYR A 118 -4.98 -1.24 -20.82
C TYR A 118 -5.62 0.11 -21.20
N LEU A 119 -5.58 0.49 -22.48
CA LEU A 119 -6.26 1.70 -22.96
C LEU A 119 -7.78 1.60 -22.85
N ASP A 120 -8.36 0.43 -23.11
CA ASP A 120 -9.80 0.19 -22.91
C ASP A 120 -10.19 0.33 -21.43
N MET A 121 -9.36 -0.23 -20.53
CA MET A 121 -9.51 -0.11 -19.08
C MET A 121 -9.52 1.36 -18.63
N LEU A 122 -8.54 2.16 -19.08
CA LEU A 122 -8.47 3.59 -18.75
C LEU A 122 -9.67 4.36 -19.30
N SER A 123 -10.11 4.03 -20.52
CA SER A 123 -11.25 4.67 -21.18
C SER A 123 -12.59 4.33 -20.52
N ALA A 124 -12.67 3.23 -19.77
CA ALA A 124 -13.87 2.85 -19.03
C ALA A 124 -14.16 3.76 -17.83
N GLY A 125 -13.16 4.46 -17.30
CA GLY A 125 -13.29 5.33 -16.13
C GLY A 125 -13.96 4.61 -14.95
N GLY A 126 -14.93 5.26 -14.31
CA GLY A 126 -15.71 4.70 -13.19
C GLY A 126 -16.92 3.84 -13.59
N ARG A 127 -17.09 3.50 -14.88
CA ARG A 127 -18.27 2.79 -15.37
C ARG A 127 -18.31 1.32 -14.97
N LEU A 128 -17.15 0.69 -14.82
CA LEU A 128 -17.02 -0.74 -14.51
C LEU A 128 -16.55 -0.93 -13.07
N ARG A 129 -17.03 -1.99 -12.41
CA ARG A 129 -16.50 -2.41 -11.11
C ARG A 129 -15.17 -3.12 -11.28
N HIS A 130 -14.35 -3.15 -10.22
CA HIS A 130 -13.00 -3.72 -10.25
C HIS A 130 -12.93 -5.14 -10.83
N LYS A 131 -13.88 -6.01 -10.49
CA LYS A 131 -13.93 -7.38 -11.03
C LYS A 131 -14.04 -7.41 -12.56
N GLU A 132 -14.94 -6.60 -13.11
CA GLU A 132 -15.21 -6.53 -14.55
C GLU A 132 -14.07 -5.81 -15.28
N LEU A 133 -13.51 -4.78 -14.63
CA LEU A 133 -12.40 -3.98 -15.13
C LEU A 133 -11.10 -4.80 -15.27
N LEU A 134 -10.87 -5.76 -14.37
CA LEU A 134 -9.62 -6.52 -14.28
C LEU A 134 -9.66 -7.90 -14.93
N ALA A 135 -10.85 -8.43 -15.21
CA ALA A 135 -11.04 -9.71 -15.88
C ALA A 135 -10.23 -9.86 -17.19
N PRO A 136 -10.10 -8.84 -18.07
CA PRO A 136 -9.30 -8.95 -19.30
C PRO A 136 -7.81 -9.26 -19.10
N PHE A 137 -7.28 -8.98 -17.90
CA PHE A 137 -5.89 -9.25 -17.53
C PHE A 137 -5.72 -10.56 -16.74
N GLY A 138 -6.79 -11.32 -16.54
CA GLY A 138 -6.78 -12.52 -15.69
C GLY A 138 -6.60 -12.20 -14.21
N LEU A 139 -7.00 -11.00 -13.79
CA LEU A 139 -6.84 -10.49 -12.43
C LEU A 139 -8.18 -10.42 -11.71
N ASP A 140 -8.19 -10.80 -10.43
CA ASP A 140 -9.36 -10.72 -9.54
C ASP A 140 -8.96 -10.10 -8.20
N ALA A 141 -9.47 -8.90 -7.91
CA ALA A 141 -9.20 -8.18 -6.67
C ALA A 141 -9.81 -8.85 -5.41
N SER A 142 -10.74 -9.80 -5.59
CA SER A 142 -11.30 -10.60 -4.49
C SER A 142 -10.44 -11.81 -4.11
N ASP A 143 -9.46 -12.17 -4.94
CA ASP A 143 -8.50 -13.24 -4.66
C ASP A 143 -7.35 -12.71 -3.76
N PRO A 144 -7.13 -13.24 -2.54
CA PRO A 144 -5.96 -12.88 -1.73
C PRO A 144 -4.62 -13.09 -2.46
N GLY A 145 -4.56 -14.07 -3.38
CA GLY A 145 -3.40 -14.32 -4.22
C GLY A 145 -3.03 -13.13 -5.12
N PHE A 146 -4.01 -12.30 -5.49
CA PHE A 146 -3.79 -11.05 -6.23
C PHE A 146 -2.94 -10.07 -5.42
N TRP A 147 -3.32 -9.78 -4.19
CA TRP A 147 -2.60 -8.85 -3.31
C TRP A 147 -1.20 -9.38 -2.97
N LYS A 148 -1.07 -10.70 -2.79
CA LYS A 148 0.23 -11.35 -2.57
C LYS A 148 1.20 -11.12 -3.73
N ARG A 149 0.73 -11.08 -4.98
CA ARG A 149 1.59 -10.78 -6.15
C ARG A 149 2.15 -9.36 -6.09
N GLY A 150 1.32 -8.37 -5.77
CA GLY A 150 1.77 -6.98 -5.57
C GLY A 150 2.84 -6.88 -4.48
N MET A 151 2.61 -7.53 -3.33
CA MET A 151 3.57 -7.57 -2.22
C MET A 151 4.85 -8.34 -2.53
N THR A 152 4.79 -9.37 -3.39
CA THR A 152 5.98 -10.15 -3.78
C THR A 152 6.98 -9.30 -4.54
N MET A 153 6.51 -8.34 -5.35
CA MET A 153 7.39 -7.41 -6.05
C MET A 153 8.18 -6.52 -5.09
N LEU A 154 7.56 -6.07 -3.99
CA LEU A 154 8.24 -5.32 -2.94
C LEU A 154 9.36 -6.15 -2.31
N SER A 155 9.07 -7.41 -1.96
CA SER A 155 10.08 -8.33 -1.40
C SER A 155 11.26 -8.49 -2.35
N GLN A 156 10.99 -8.67 -3.65
CA GLN A 156 12.05 -8.81 -4.66
C GLN A 156 12.92 -7.56 -4.80
N PHE A 157 12.34 -6.35 -4.66
CA PHE A 157 13.13 -5.12 -4.66
C PHE A 157 13.99 -4.96 -3.41
N ILE A 158 13.51 -5.41 -2.25
CA ILE A 158 14.29 -5.46 -1.02
C ILE A 158 15.45 -6.44 -1.18
N ASP A 159 15.18 -7.68 -1.63
CA ASP A 159 16.22 -8.70 -1.85
C ASP A 159 17.30 -8.21 -2.84
N GLN A 160 16.88 -7.52 -3.91
CA GLN A 160 17.81 -6.91 -4.86
C GLN A 160 18.67 -5.82 -4.21
N LEU A 161 18.07 -4.96 -3.39
CA LEU A 161 18.79 -3.90 -2.70
C LEU A 161 19.81 -4.49 -1.72
N GLU A 162 19.43 -5.52 -0.97
CA GLU A 162 20.31 -6.26 -0.06
C GLU A 162 21.48 -6.92 -0.79
N SER A 163 21.26 -7.49 -1.98
CA SER A 163 22.33 -8.10 -2.78
C SER A 163 23.34 -7.09 -3.36
N MET A 164 22.99 -5.80 -3.36
CA MET A 164 23.84 -4.68 -3.80
C MET A 164 24.59 -4.01 -2.63
N SER A 165 24.44 -4.54 -1.41
CA SER A 165 25.07 -4.05 -0.18
C SER A 165 26.57 -4.29 -0.13
#